data_AF-A0A6N7USC2-F1
#
_entry.id   AF-A0A6N7USC2-F1
#
_cell.length_a   1.000
_cell.length_b   1.000
_cell.length_c   1.000
_cell.angle_alpha   90.00
_cell.angle_beta   90.00
_cell.angle_gamma   90.00
#
_symmetry.space_group_name_H-M   'P 1'
#
loop_
_entity.id
_entity.type
_entity.pdbx_description
1 polymer ?
#
loop_
_entity_poly.entity_id
_entity_poly.type
_entity_poly.pdbx_seq_one_letter_code
_entity_poly.pdbx_strand_id
1 'polypeptide(L)' 'MVPVTYEKLRELVSRTTVDIYEEMTPQVVQLIQKTKEDAALTEAQKQDEISLHLLGYVKSCTNEILIEVLAEILGLKE' A
#
# COMPACT_ATOMS: atom_id res chain seq x y z
N MET A 1 16.79 -8.51 -11.27
CA MET A 1 16.75 -8.22 -12.72
C MET A 1 16.08 -6.88 -12.92
N VAL A 2 16.59 -6.04 -13.84
CA VAL A 2 15.93 -4.78 -14.23
C VAL A 2 14.96 -5.08 -15.38
N PRO A 3 13.67 -4.70 -15.30
CA PRO A 3 12.71 -4.92 -16.38
C PRO A 3 13.06 -4.09 -17.62
N VAL A 4 12.88 -4.67 -18.81
CA VAL A 4 13.23 -4.06 -20.11
C VAL A 4 12.02 -3.78 -21.00
N THR A 5 10.82 -4.13 -20.54
CA THR A 5 9.55 -3.82 -21.22
C THR A 5 8.55 -3.30 -20.20
N TYR A 6 7.61 -2.47 -20.66
CA TYR A 6 6.53 -1.94 -19.83
C TYR A 6 5.71 -3.06 -19.18
N GLU A 7 5.39 -4.11 -19.95
CA GLU A 7 4.65 -5.28 -19.44
C GLU A 7 5.39 -6.00 -18.31
N LYS A 8 6.72 -6.21 -18.44
CA LYS A 8 7.53 -6.83 -17.38
C LYS A 8 7.68 -5.92 -16.16
N LEU A 9 7.76 -4.60 -16.36
CA LEU A 9 7.76 -3.64 -15.26
C LEU A 9 6.41 -3.70 -14.52
N ARG A 10 5.30 -3.70 -15.24
CA ARG A 10 3.95 -3.83 -14.69
C ARG A 10 3.78 -5.11 -13.88
N GLU A 11 4.23 -6.25 -14.41
CA GLU A 11 4.20 -7.52 -13.71
C GLU A 11 5.06 -7.49 -12.43
N LEU A 12 6.28 -6.98 -12.53
CA LEU A 12 7.20 -6.87 -11.38
C LEU A 12 6.62 -5.99 -10.28
N VAL A 13 6.13 -4.79 -10.62
CA VAL A 13 5.52 -3.87 -9.65
C VAL A 13 4.28 -4.49 -9.06
N SER A 14 3.40 -5.09 -9.87
CA SER A 14 2.17 -5.71 -9.37
C SER A 14 2.46 -6.83 -8.38
N ARG A 15 3.42 -7.72 -8.68
CA ARG A 15 3.82 -8.81 -7.78
C ARG A 15 4.44 -8.28 -6.50
N THR A 16 5.40 -7.35 -6.63
CA THR A 16 6.08 -6.74 -5.48
C THR A 16 5.09 -6.04 -4.56
N THR A 17 4.07 -5.37 -5.12
CA THR A 17 3.02 -4.73 -4.32
C THR A 17 2.18 -5.76 -3.57
N VAL A 18 1.83 -6.91 -4.18
CA VAL A 18 1.13 -7.99 -3.47
C VAL A 18 1.96 -8.50 -2.30
N ASP A 19 3.25 -8.76 -2.52
CA ASP A 19 4.16 -9.24 -1.46
C ASP A 19 4.20 -8.22 -0.30
N ILE A 20 4.33 -6.93 -0.61
CA ILE A 20 4.32 -5.84 0.39
C ILE A 20 2.97 -5.79 1.13
N TYR A 21 1.85 -5.97 0.44
CA TYR A 21 0.52 -5.99 1.07
C TYR A 21 0.38 -7.15 2.06
N GLU A 22 0.85 -8.35 1.69
CA GLU A 22 0.85 -9.51 2.58
C GLU A 22 1.71 -9.26 3.84
N GLU A 23 2.84 -8.57 3.70
CA GLU A 23 3.71 -8.17 4.83
C GLU A 23 3.12 -7.06 5.71
N MET A 24 2.41 -6.10 5.10
CA MET A 24 1.82 -4.95 5.81
C MET A 24 0.48 -5.28 6.47
N THR A 25 -0.31 -6.22 5.91
CA THR A 25 -1.64 -6.59 6.41
C THR A 25 -1.65 -6.90 7.92
N PRO A 26 -0.75 -7.77 8.45
CA PRO A 26 -0.74 -8.07 9.88
C PRO A 26 -0.50 -6.84 10.75
N GLN A 27 0.31 -5.89 10.29
CA GLN A 27 0.64 -4.67 11.02
C GLN A 27 -0.59 -3.75 11.11
N VAL A 28 -1.33 -3.60 10.00
CA VAL A 28 -2.56 -2.80 9.97
C VAL A 28 -3.65 -3.43 10.84
N VAL A 29 -3.78 -4.77 10.82
CA VAL A 29 -4.71 -5.49 11.71
C VAL A 29 -4.38 -5.23 13.18
N GLN A 30 -3.09 -5.28 13.56
CA GLN A 30 -2.67 -4.98 14.93
C GLN A 30 -2.95 -3.54 15.33
N LEU A 31 -2.71 -2.57 14.44
CA LEU A 31 -3.02 -1.16 14.70
C LEU A 31 -4.52 -0.96 14.95
N ILE A 32 -5.36 -1.53 14.07
CA ILE A 32 -6.83 -1.47 14.22
C ILE A 32 -7.29 -2.10 15.53
N GLN A 33 -6.73 -3.25 15.92
CA GLN A 33 -7.07 -3.91 17.19
C GLN A 33 -6.69 -3.04 18.39
N LYS A 34 -5.47 -2.47 18.39
CA LYS A 34 -5.02 -1.56 19.45
C LYS A 34 -5.93 -0.33 19.57
N THR A 35 -6.29 0.31 18.45
CA THR A 35 -7.20 1.46 18.44
C THR A 35 -8.58 1.10 18.99
N LYS A 36 -9.12 -0.08 18.67
CA LYS A 36 -10.42 -0.53 19.21
C LYS A 36 -10.41 -0.69 20.73
N GLU A 37 -9.32 -1.21 21.26
CA GLU A 37 -9.12 -1.47 22.69
C GLU A 37 -8.67 -0.24 23.48
N ASP A 38 -8.35 0.87 22.80
CA ASP A 38 -7.86 2.09 23.45
C ASP A 38 -8.98 2.77 24.27
N ALA A 39 -8.85 2.70 25.60
CA ALA A 39 -9.78 3.31 26.53
C ALA A 39 -9.65 4.85 26.60
N ALA A 40 -8.58 5.43 26.05
CA ALA A 40 -8.38 6.89 26.01
C ALA A 40 -9.18 7.58 24.90
N LEU A 41 -9.71 6.81 23.94
CA LEU A 41 -10.43 7.33 22.78
C LEU A 41 -11.94 7.13 22.92
N THR A 42 -12.70 8.14 22.50
CA THR A 42 -14.13 7.97 22.25
C THR A 42 -14.37 7.07 21.03
N GLU A 43 -15.55 6.46 20.93
CA GLU A 43 -15.88 5.62 19.78
C GLU A 43 -15.77 6.37 18.43
N ALA A 44 -16.10 7.66 18.39
CA ALA A 44 -15.92 8.48 17.19
C ALA A 44 -14.44 8.62 16.81
N GLN A 45 -13.57 8.92 17.78
CA GLN A 45 -12.13 9.03 17.55
C GLN A 45 -11.51 7.70 17.11
N LYS A 46 -11.98 6.57 17.64
CA LYS A 46 -11.55 5.23 17.18
C LYS A 46 -11.90 5.01 15.71
N GLN A 47 -13.10 5.41 15.27
CA GLN A 47 -13.49 5.29 13.86
C GLN A 47 -12.62 6.17 12.94
N ASP A 48 -12.30 7.39 13.38
CA ASP A 48 -11.42 8.28 12.62
C ASP A 48 -10.01 7.70 12.50
N GLU A 49 -9.42 7.21 13.60
CA GLU A 49 -8.09 6.59 13.58
C GLU A 49 -8.03 5.30 12.75
N ILE A 50 -9.03 4.43 12.88
CA ILE A 50 -9.14 3.23 12.04
C ILE A 50 -9.21 3.62 10.57
N SER A 51 -9.98 4.66 10.22
CA SER A 51 -10.07 5.17 8.86
C SER A 51 -8.71 5.68 8.36
N LEU A 52 -7.94 6.36 9.21
CA LEU A 52 -6.57 6.78 8.87
C LEU A 52 -5.63 5.60 8.61
N HIS A 53 -5.68 4.55 9.43
CA HIS A 53 -4.89 3.33 9.22
C HIS A 53 -5.24 2.64 7.90
N LEU A 54 -6.54 2.53 7.58
CA LEU A 54 -7.01 1.97 6.31
C LEU A 54 -6.60 2.83 5.11
N LEU A 55 -6.75 4.14 5.20
CA LEU A 55 -6.33 5.06 4.13
C LEU A 55 -4.82 5.03 3.90
N GLY A 56 -4.02 4.94 4.96
CA GLY A 56 -2.57 4.78 4.87
C GLY A 56 -2.17 3.50 4.14
N TYR A 57 -2.82 2.38 4.47
CA TYR A 57 -2.64 1.08 3.82
C TYR A 57 -3.03 1.08 2.34
N VAL A 58 -4.12 1.78 1.98
CA VAL A 58 -4.55 1.90 0.58
C VAL A 58 -3.61 2.82 -0.21
N LYS A 59 -3.15 3.93 0.38
CA LYS A 59 -2.31 4.93 -0.29
C LYS A 59 -0.89 4.43 -0.57
N SER A 60 -0.35 3.49 0.20
CA SER A 60 1.00 2.96 -0.04
C SER A 60 1.17 2.25 -1.39
N CYS A 61 0.10 2.04 -2.15
CA CYS A 61 0.05 0.98 -3.16
C CYS A 61 -0.64 1.34 -4.47
N THR A 62 -0.61 2.61 -4.91
CA THR A 62 -1.13 2.94 -6.25
C THR A 62 -0.17 2.45 -7.34
N ASN A 63 -0.37 1.20 -7.76
CA ASN A 63 0.45 0.49 -8.75
C ASN A 63 0.60 1.28 -10.05
N GLU A 64 -0.47 1.89 -10.54
CA GLU A 64 -0.45 2.59 -11.83
C GLU A 64 0.45 3.82 -11.79
N ILE A 65 0.39 4.63 -10.74
CA ILE A 65 1.28 5.79 -10.56
C ILE A 65 2.74 5.34 -10.38
N LEU A 66 2.97 4.27 -9.62
CA LEU A 66 4.33 3.73 -9.43
C LEU A 66 4.90 3.16 -10.73
N ILE A 67 4.09 2.46 -11.52
CA ILE A 67 4.48 1.93 -12.83
C ILE A 67 4.80 3.07 -13.80
N GLU A 68 3.97 4.12 -13.86
CA GLU A 68 4.22 5.29 -14.71
C GLU A 68 5.55 5.97 -14.37
N VAL A 69 5.80 6.25 -13.09
CA VAL A 69 7.05 6.87 -12.64
C VAL A 69 8.26 5.97 -12.91
N LEU A 70 8.15 4.67 -12.66
CA LEU A 70 9.25 3.73 -12.93
C LEU A 70 9.47 3.52 -14.44
N ALA A 71 8.42 3.53 -15.24
CA ALA A 71 8.51 3.44 -16.69
C ALA A 71 9.22 4.66 -17.27
N GLU A 72 8.90 5.86 -16.76
CA GLU A 72 9.59 7.11 -17.12
C GLU A 72 11.09 7.05 -16.77
N ILE A 73 11.44 6.65 -15.56
CA ILE A 73 12.84 6.52 -15.10
C ILE A 73 13.62 5.52 -15.97
N LEU A 74 12.96 4.43 -16.39
CA LEU A 74 13.58 3.36 -17.18
C LEU A 74 13.49 3.59 -18.70
N GLY A 75 12.83 4.67 -19.16
CA GLY A 75 12.64 4.97 -20.58
C GLY A 75 11.74 3.96 -21.32
N LEU A 76 10.86 3.28 -20.59
CA LEU A 76 9.93 2.28 -21.12
C LEU A 76 8.67 3.00 -21.62
N LYS A 77 8.40 2.92 -22.92
CA LYS A 77 7.14 3.40 -23.51
C LYS A 77 6.09 2.29 -23.44
N GLU A 78 4.83 2.69 -23.28
CA GLU A 78 3.66 1.80 -23.37
C GLU A 78 3.56 1.11 -24.74
#